data_AF-A0A3P7QXZ6-F1
#
_entry.id   AF-A0A3P7QXZ6-F1
#
_cell.length_a   1.000
_cell.length_b   1.000
_cell.length_c   1.000
_cell.angle_alpha   90.00
_cell.angle_beta   90.00
_cell.angle_gamma   90.00
#
_symmetry.space_group_name_H-M   'P 1'
#
loop_
_entity.id
_entity.type
_entity.pdbx_description
1 polymer ?
#
loop_
_entity_poly.entity_id
_entity_poly.type
_entity_poly.pdbx_seq_one_letter_code
_entity_poly.pdbx_strand_id
1 'polypeptide(L)' 'MEEESRSAPTFIKDIEDQTVKYGVLAVFETTVRGSPNPEVTWYINGIKMDKDTPGVKIEVRLVVSSK' A
#
# COMPACT_ATOMS: atom_id res chain seq x y z
N MET A 1 -16.08 16.37 -21.74
CA MET A 1 -16.56 15.73 -20.50
C MET A 1 -15.45 14.81 -20.04
N GLU A 2 -14.48 15.33 -19.30
CA GLU A 2 -13.39 14.53 -18.69
C GLU A 2 -13.85 13.97 -17.36
N GLU A 3 -14.99 13.28 -17.37
CA GLU A 3 -15.53 12.58 -16.23
C GLU A 3 -15.33 11.07 -16.43
N GLU A 4 -14.11 10.68 -16.81
CA GLU A 4 -13.71 9.27 -16.85
C GLU A 4 -13.56 8.78 -15.40
N SER A 5 -14.71 8.52 -14.77
CA SER A 5 -14.97 7.82 -13.52
C SER A 5 -13.95 8.03 -12.39
N ARG A 6 -14.10 9.12 -11.62
CA ARG A 6 -13.51 9.16 -10.28
C ARG A 6 -14.02 7.98 -9.47
N SER A 7 -13.13 7.33 -8.74
CA SER A 7 -13.48 6.20 -7.89
C SER A 7 -12.77 6.28 -6.56
N ALA A 8 -13.51 5.98 -5.49
CA ALA A 8 -12.99 5.98 -4.14
C ALA A 8 -11.90 4.91 -3.97
N PRO A 9 -10.85 5.19 -3.17
CA PRO A 9 -9.86 4.19 -2.82
C PRO A 9 -10.51 2.94 -2.24
N THR A 10 -10.23 1.79 -2.85
CA THR A 10 -10.77 0.49 -2.42
C THR A 10 -9.64 -0.52 -2.40
N PHE A 11 -9.52 -1.27 -1.30
CA PHE A 11 -8.61 -2.41 -1.23
C PHE A 11 -9.11 -3.53 -2.16
N ILE A 12 -8.22 -3.96 -3.07
CA ILE A 12 -8.40 -5.14 -3.91
C ILE A 12 -7.83 -6.37 -3.19
N LYS A 13 -6.70 -6.16 -2.49
CA LYS A 13 -6.01 -7.16 -1.69
C LYS A 13 -5.77 -6.58 -0.30
N ASP A 14 -6.33 -7.23 0.72
CA ASP A 14 -6.09 -6.88 2.11
C ASP A 14 -4.68 -7.31 2.55
N ILE A 15 -4.20 -6.72 3.64
CA ILE A 15 -2.95 -7.11 4.28
C ILE A 15 -3.21 -8.40 5.07
N GLU A 16 -2.27 -9.35 5.00
CA GLU A 16 -2.36 -10.62 5.71
C GLU A 16 -1.31 -10.73 6.81
N ASP A 17 -1.64 -11.47 7.87
CA ASP A 17 -0.73 -11.78 8.96
C ASP A 17 0.51 -12.53 8.44
N GLN A 18 1.69 -12.15 8.95
CA GLN A 18 2.96 -12.75 8.57
C GLN A 18 3.61 -13.43 9.77
N THR A 19 4.07 -14.67 9.59
CA THR A 19 4.94 -15.36 10.55
C THR A 19 6.33 -15.51 9.92
N VAL A 20 7.32 -14.83 10.50
CA VAL A 20 8.70 -14.83 10.00
C VAL A 20 9.69 -15.25 11.08
N LYS A 21 10.87 -15.70 10.67
CA LYS A 21 11.98 -15.99 11.59
C LYS A 21 12.63 -14.70 12.08
N TYR A 22 13.21 -14.76 13.27
CA TYR A 22 14.01 -13.67 13.81
C TYR A 22 15.13 -13.25 12.84
N GLY A 23 15.31 -11.94 12.67
CA GLY A 23 16.32 -11.35 11.77
C GLY A 23 15.94 -11.35 10.28
N VAL A 24 14.79 -11.91 9.91
CA VAL A 24 14.26 -11.88 8.54
C VAL A 24 13.26 -10.74 8.39
N LEU A 25 13.22 -10.13 7.20
CA LEU A 25 12.25 -9.09 6.86
C LEU A 25 10.83 -9.67 6.81
N ALA A 26 9.90 -9.06 7.54
CA ALA A 26 8.47 -9.23 7.31
C ALA A 26 8.04 -8.30 6.16
N VAL A 27 7.35 -8.83 5.16
CA VAL A 27 6.88 -8.07 4.00
C VAL A 27 5.36 -8.05 4.03
N PHE A 28 4.79 -6.87 4.07
CA PHE A 28 3.35 -6.64 3.96
C PHE A 28 3.06 -5.94 2.63
N GLU A 29 2.03 -6.39 1.94
CA GLU A 29 1.65 -5.87 0.62
C GLU A 29 0.12 -5.71 0.56
N THR A 30 -0.32 -4.65 -0.10
CA THR A 30 -1.73 -4.42 -0.42
C THR A 30 -1.85 -3.78 -1.79
N THR A 31 -2.99 -4.00 -2.44
CA THR A 31 -3.32 -3.37 -3.71
C THR A 31 -4.56 -2.51 -3.52
N VAL A 32 -4.45 -1.22 -3.84
CA VAL A 32 -5.55 -0.26 -3.75
C VAL A 32 -5.87 0.25 -5.16
N ARG A 33 -7.15 0.19 -5.54
CA ARG A 33 -7.65 0.89 -6.74
C ARG A 33 -8.27 2.23 -6.35
N GLY A 34 -8.20 3.20 -7.25
CA GLY A 34 -8.87 4.49 -7.12
C GLY A 34 -8.50 5.40 -8.29
N SER A 35 -9.34 6.40 -8.54
CA SER A 35 -9.07 7.44 -9.55
C SER A 35 -9.46 8.81 -8.97
N PRO A 36 -8.52 9.77 -8.85
CA PRO A 36 -7.09 9.68 -9.17
C PRO A 36 -6.33 8.62 -8.35
N ASN A 37 -5.08 8.33 -8.71
CA ASN A 37 -4.26 7.35 -8.01
C ASN A 37 -4.23 7.64 -6.50
N PRO A 38 -4.60 6.65 -5.64
CA PRO A 38 -4.70 6.87 -4.21
C PRO A 38 -3.32 7.07 -3.57
N GLU A 39 -3.26 7.94 -2.56
CA GLU A 39 -2.12 8.01 -1.66
C GLU A 39 -2.25 6.91 -0.59
N VAL A 40 -1.16 6.19 -0.31
CA VAL A 40 -1.14 5.08 0.65
C VAL A 40 -0.17 5.42 1.77
N THR A 41 -0.62 5.25 3.02
CA THR A 41 0.19 5.44 4.23
C THR A 41 0.14 4.17 5.08
N TRP A 42 1.30 3.72 5.56
CA TRP A 42 1.41 2.57 6.44
C TRP A 42 1.51 2.99 7.91
N TYR A 43 0.99 2.15 8.80
CA TYR A 43 1.05 2.36 10.24
C TYR A 43 1.53 1.09 10.95
N ILE A 44 2.38 1.24 11.97
CA ILE A 44 2.74 0.16 12.89
C ILE A 44 2.36 0.62 14.30
N ASN A 45 1.48 -0.12 14.96
CA ASN A 45 0.95 0.21 16.29
C ASN A 45 0.40 1.65 16.39
N GLY A 46 -0.28 2.11 15.33
CA GLY A 46 -0.86 3.46 15.25
C GLY A 46 0.15 4.57 14.91
N ILE A 47 1.43 4.27 14.77
CA ILE A 47 2.46 5.24 14.38
C ILE A 47 2.58 5.24 12.85
N LYS A 48 2.50 6.43 12.24
CA LYS A 48 2.69 6.60 10.79
C LYS A 48 4.13 6.25 10.42
N MET A 49 4.27 5.39 9.43
CA MET A 49 5.56 5.07 8.84
C MET A 49 5.85 5.99 7.65
N ASP A 50 7.09 6.41 7.53
CA ASP A 50 7.60 7.19 6.41
C ASP A 50 8.93 6.60 5.91
N LYS A 51 9.49 7.23 4.87
CA LYS A 51 10.78 6.84 4.28
C LYS A 51 11.97 7.02 5.23
N ASP A 52 11.81 7.82 6.27
CA ASP A 52 12.87 8.19 7.21
C ASP A 52 12.80 7.33 8.50
N THR A 53 11.78 6.48 8.61
CA THR A 53 11.56 5.59 9.75
C THR A 53 12.63 4.49 9.79
N PRO A 54 13.45 4.39 10.86
CA PRO A 54 14.52 3.41 10.93
C PRO A 54 14.02 1.96 10.83
N GLY A 55 14.64 1.17 9.96
CA GLY A 55 14.31 -0.25 9.78
C GLY A 55 13.06 -0.53 8.94
N VAL A 56 12.43 0.50 8.37
CA VAL A 56 11.26 0.36 7.50
C VAL A 56 11.61 0.76 6.07
N LYS A 57 11.11 0.01 5.09
CA LYS A 57 11.21 0.34 3.67
C LYS A 57 9.82 0.30 3.05
N ILE A 58 9.37 1.43 2.52
CA ILE A 58 8.06 1.57 1.86
C ILE A 58 8.28 1.67 0.35
N GLU A 59 7.64 0.79 -0.41
CA GLU A 59 7.61 0.84 -1.87
C GLU A 59 6.15 0.98 -2.35
N VAL A 60 5.89 1.94 -3.24
CA VAL A 60 4.60 2.10 -3.92
C VAL A 60 4.80 1.87 -5.40
N ARG A 61 4.00 0.99 -5.99
CA ARG A 61 4.02 0.68 -7.43
C ARG A 61 2.66 0.99 -8.03
N LEU A 62 2.64 1.81 -9.08
CA LEU A 62 1.43 2.05 -9.85
C LEU A 62 1.18 0.83 -10.76
N VAL A 63 0.10 0.11 -10.48
CA VAL A 63 -0.35 -1.01 -11.31
C VAL A 63 -1.41 -0.48 -12.26
N VAL A 64 -1.03 -0.32 -13.52
CA VAL A 64 -1.99 -0.03 -14.60
C VAL A 64 -2.59 -1.36 -15.08
N SER A 65 -3.91 -1.45 -15.11
CA SER A 65 -4.59 -2.60 -15.75
C SER A 65 -4.19 -2.61 -17.23
N SER A 66 -3.48 -3.65 -17.68
CA SER A 66 -3.33 -3.90 -19.11
C SER A 66 -4.69 -4.30 -19.69
N LYS A 67 -4.99 -3.83 -20.91
CA LYS A 67 -6.13 -4.33 -21.69
C LYS A 67 -6.02 -5.82 -21.99
#